data_AF-A0A8J2PI82-F1
#
_entry.id   AF-A0A8J2PI82-F1
#
_cell.length_a   1.000
_cell.length_b   1.000
_cell.length_c   1.000
_cell.angle_alpha   90.00
_cell.angle_beta   90.00
_cell.angle_gamma   90.00
#
_symmetry.space_group_name_H-M   'P 1'
#
loop_
_entity.id
_entity.type
_entity.pdbx_description
1 polymer ?
#
loop_
_entity_poly.entity_id
_entity_poly.type
_entity_poly.pdbx_seq_one_letter_code
_entity_poly.pdbx_strand_id
1 'polypeptide(L)'
;NRKTVKRYWAIFTCLSLRAIHLEVAADLTTDSAINVLRRFVARRGCPDKIWSDNGTNFHGADQELKRALKEMLLKNELNQKFAAKGITWKFNPPASPHMGGAWERMVKSVKIALQASLREAVVKEDVLHTLFCEVEFIVNSRPLTHVSVDPEDPECLIPNHFLMSGHVIGNVPGNFSDDDLHRRCQWKVVQRYSDMMWSRWVKEYLPTLSRRTKWFQTTTPIQVGAVVVVADKDGPRNSWPLGQVVKIYAGRDGQVSWRI
;
A
#
# COMPACT_ATOMS: atom_id res chain seq x y z
N ASN A 1 26.14 -20.47 -13.18
CA ASN A 1 26.40 -19.22 -12.44
C ASN A 1 25.11 -18.51 -12.09
N ARG A 2 24.78 -18.42 -10.79
CA ARG A 2 23.70 -17.53 -10.31
C ARG A 2 24.26 -16.11 -10.30
N LYS A 3 23.62 -15.18 -11.02
CA LYS A 3 23.96 -13.75 -11.00
C LYS A 3 22.98 -13.02 -10.10
N THR A 4 23.50 -12.17 -9.22
CA THR A 4 22.69 -11.23 -8.45
C THR A 4 22.41 -10.01 -9.32
N VAL A 5 21.15 -9.64 -9.49
CA VAL A 5 20.74 -8.49 -10.30
C VAL A 5 19.86 -7.59 -9.46
N LYS A 6 20.12 -6.28 -9.50
CA LYS A 6 19.30 -5.29 -8.82
C LYS A 6 17.90 -5.23 -9.46
N ARG A 7 16.88 -5.11 -8.63
CA ARG A 7 15.48 -4.89 -9.04
C ARG A 7 14.95 -3.63 -8.41
N TYR A 8 13.91 -3.08 -9.01
CA TYR A 8 13.20 -1.90 -8.54
C TYR A 8 11.74 -2.27 -8.28
N TRP A 9 11.00 -1.35 -7.67
CA TRP A 9 9.57 -1.48 -7.46
C TRP A 9 8.84 -0.26 -7.98
N ALA A 10 7.60 -0.45 -8.38
CA ALA A 10 6.66 0.64 -8.58
C ALA A 10 5.51 0.49 -7.59
N ILE A 11 5.10 1.63 -7.04
CA ILE A 11 4.00 1.71 -6.09
C ILE A 11 2.97 2.67 -6.67
N PHE A 12 1.77 2.17 -6.94
CA PHE A 12 0.63 2.99 -7.30
C PHE A 12 -0.22 3.20 -6.05
N THR A 13 -0.84 4.37 -5.94
CA THR A 13 -1.80 4.66 -4.87
C THR A 13 -3.04 5.30 -5.47
N CYS A 14 -4.19 4.68 -5.24
CA CYS A 14 -5.48 5.23 -5.63
C CYS A 14 -5.80 6.45 -4.74
N LEU A 15 -6.04 7.62 -5.34
CA LEU A 15 -6.35 8.83 -4.57
C LEU A 15 -7.75 8.79 -3.92
N SER A 16 -8.67 7.99 -4.46
CA SER A 16 -10.03 7.86 -3.93
C SER A 16 -10.10 6.87 -2.77
N LEU A 17 -9.64 5.63 -2.99
CA LEU A 17 -9.71 4.55 -2.00
C LEU A 17 -8.51 4.49 -1.06
N ARG A 18 -7.44 5.26 -1.37
CA ARG A 18 -6.11 5.13 -0.75
C ARG A 18 -5.52 3.71 -0.89
N ALA A 19 -6.08 2.87 -1.75
CA ALA A 19 -5.55 1.53 -2.01
C ALA A 19 -4.18 1.60 -2.68
N ILE A 20 -3.32 0.62 -2.45
CA ILE A 20 -2.01 0.54 -3.11
C ILE A 20 -1.98 -0.61 -4.13
N HIS A 21 -1.06 -0.50 -5.08
CA HIS A 21 -0.66 -1.60 -5.94
C HIS A 21 0.86 -1.66 -6.08
N LEU A 22 1.45 -2.85 -6.03
CA LEU A 22 2.89 -3.07 -6.08
C LEU A 22 3.30 -3.93 -7.27
N GLU A 23 4.37 -3.49 -7.93
CA GLU A 23 4.95 -4.20 -9.08
C GLU A 23 6.47 -4.25 -8.97
N VAL A 24 7.05 -5.40 -9.33
CA VAL A 24 8.48 -5.51 -9.55
C VAL A 24 8.81 -4.89 -10.91
N ALA A 25 9.85 -4.07 -10.95
CA ALA A 25 10.43 -3.50 -12.16
C ALA A 25 11.83 -4.07 -12.37
N ALA A 26 12.14 -4.45 -13.61
CA ALA A 26 13.44 -5.02 -13.95
C ALA A 26 14.57 -3.99 -13.76
N ASP A 27 14.33 -2.75 -14.19
CA ASP A 27 15.23 -1.60 -14.11
C ASP A 27 14.44 -0.27 -14.06
N LEU A 28 15.15 0.87 -14.14
CA LEU A 28 14.56 2.21 -14.18
C LEU A 28 14.46 2.77 -15.61
N THR A 29 14.30 1.91 -16.61
CA THR A 29 14.07 2.35 -18.00
C THR A 29 12.61 2.72 -18.26
N THR A 30 12.37 3.42 -19.37
CA THR A 30 11.03 3.68 -19.91
C THR A 30 10.26 2.39 -20.18
N ASP A 31 10.91 1.38 -20.78
CA ASP A 31 10.28 0.10 -21.10
C ASP A 31 9.82 -0.63 -19.84
N SER A 32 10.65 -0.65 -18.79
CA SER A 32 10.25 -1.19 -17.49
C SER A 32 9.06 -0.43 -16.90
N ALA A 33 9.05 0.90 -16.98
CA ALA A 33 7.94 1.72 -16.50
C ALA A 33 6.63 1.45 -17.26
N ILE A 34 6.68 1.31 -18.59
CA ILE A 34 5.53 0.95 -19.42
C ILE A 34 5.04 -0.45 -19.05
N ASN A 35 5.92 -1.44 -18.97
CA ASN A 35 5.55 -2.82 -18.64
C ASN A 35 4.89 -2.94 -17.26
N VAL A 36 5.42 -2.23 -16.27
CA VAL A 36 4.81 -2.09 -14.95
C VAL A 36 3.40 -1.49 -15.05
N LEU A 37 3.26 -0.37 -15.78
CA LEU A 37 1.96 0.29 -15.95
C LEU A 37 0.96 -0.63 -16.67
N ARG A 38 1.40 -1.39 -17.67
CA ARG A 38 0.56 -2.37 -18.37
C ARG A 38 0.07 -3.47 -17.43
N ARG A 39 0.91 -3.98 -16.52
CA ARG A 39 0.48 -4.95 -15.50
C ARG A 39 -0.52 -4.36 -14.52
N PHE A 40 -0.28 -3.12 -14.05
CA PHE A 40 -1.24 -2.40 -13.22
C PHE A 40 -2.59 -2.26 -13.92
N VAL A 41 -2.60 -1.75 -15.16
CA VAL A 41 -3.83 -1.55 -15.95
C VAL A 41 -4.57 -2.87 -16.19
N ALA A 42 -3.84 -3.96 -16.45
CA ALA A 42 -4.45 -5.28 -16.67
C ALA A 42 -5.16 -5.83 -15.42
N ARG A 43 -4.69 -5.48 -14.21
CA ARG A 43 -5.30 -5.96 -12.95
C ARG A 43 -6.28 -4.98 -12.30
N ARG A 44 -6.09 -3.68 -12.51
CA ARG A 44 -6.82 -2.61 -11.81
C ARG A 44 -7.70 -1.76 -12.73
N GLY A 45 -7.62 -1.98 -14.03
CA GLY A 45 -8.27 -1.13 -15.04
C GLY A 45 -7.42 0.09 -15.41
N CYS A 46 -7.81 0.75 -16.49
CA CYS A 46 -7.10 1.92 -16.98
C CYS A 46 -7.50 3.17 -16.17
N PRO A 47 -6.56 3.88 -15.53
CA PRO A 47 -6.88 5.12 -14.83
C PRO A 47 -7.10 6.27 -15.82
N ASP A 48 -8.01 7.19 -15.50
CA ASP A 48 -8.18 8.41 -16.31
C ASP A 48 -6.96 9.34 -16.20
N LYS A 49 -6.34 9.40 -15.02
CA LYS A 49 -5.24 10.30 -14.68
C LYS A 49 -4.17 9.60 -13.84
N ILE A 50 -2.90 9.87 -14.15
CA ILE A 50 -1.75 9.47 -13.33
C ILE A 50 -1.00 10.71 -12.88
N TRP A 51 -0.56 10.70 -11.63
CA TRP A 51 0.34 11.71 -11.06
C TRP A 51 1.66 11.06 -10.70
N SER A 52 2.79 11.65 -11.10
CA SER A 52 4.13 11.17 -10.72
C SER A 52 5.11 12.32 -10.48
N ASP A 53 6.27 11.98 -9.92
CA ASP A 53 7.44 12.87 -9.94
C ASP A 53 8.00 13.00 -11.37
N ASN A 54 8.99 13.90 -11.52
CA ASN A 54 9.65 14.19 -12.80
C ASN A 54 10.72 13.15 -13.20
N GLY A 55 10.58 11.88 -12.79
CA GLY A 55 11.44 10.80 -13.25
C GLY A 55 11.46 10.70 -14.79
N THR A 56 12.67 10.58 -15.36
CA THR A 56 12.86 10.52 -16.82
C THR A 56 12.17 9.31 -17.46
N ASN A 57 12.14 8.19 -16.75
CA ASN A 57 11.40 6.99 -17.13
C ASN A 57 9.88 7.21 -17.22
N PHE A 58 9.30 8.04 -16.35
CA PHE A 58 7.88 8.39 -16.40
C PHE A 58 7.56 9.35 -17.55
N HIS A 59 8.41 10.35 -17.77
CA HIS A 59 8.31 11.22 -18.96
C HIS A 59 8.41 10.42 -20.26
N GLY A 60 9.37 9.51 -20.35
CA GLY A 60 9.51 8.62 -21.50
C GLY A 60 8.27 7.74 -21.71
N ALA A 61 7.72 7.18 -20.64
CA ALA A 61 6.52 6.33 -20.72
C ALA A 61 5.29 7.11 -21.21
N ASP A 62 5.08 8.34 -20.69
CA ASP A 62 4.00 9.22 -21.13
C ASP A 62 4.13 9.58 -22.63
N GLN A 63 5.33 9.96 -23.07
CA GLN A 63 5.60 10.30 -24.46
C GLN A 63 5.36 9.12 -25.40
N GLU A 64 5.86 7.94 -25.04
CA GLU A 64 5.74 6.72 -25.85
C GLU A 64 4.28 6.28 -26.00
N LEU A 65 3.52 6.28 -24.90
CA LEU A 65 2.11 5.91 -24.93
C LEU A 65 1.26 6.90 -25.73
N LYS A 66 1.56 8.21 -25.64
CA LYS A 66 0.92 9.24 -26.49
C LYS A 66 1.24 9.05 -27.96
N ARG A 67 2.50 8.72 -28.29
CA ARG A 67 2.93 8.44 -29.66
C ARG A 67 2.18 7.23 -30.22
N ALA A 68 2.16 6.11 -29.50
CA ALA A 68 1.44 4.90 -29.90
C ALA A 68 -0.07 5.16 -30.10
N LEU A 69 -0.70 5.92 -29.20
CA LEU A 69 -2.10 6.30 -29.34
C LEU A 69 -2.33 7.16 -30.60
N LYS A 70 -1.47 8.15 -30.86
CA LYS A 70 -1.56 9.00 -32.05
C LYS A 70 -1.41 8.18 -33.33
N GLU A 71 -0.41 7.30 -33.40
CA GLU A 71 -0.20 6.41 -34.54
C GLU A 71 -1.41 5.49 -34.78
N MET A 72 -2.03 4.97 -33.72
CA MET A 72 -3.24 4.15 -33.82
C MET A 72 -4.43 4.95 -34.34
N LEU A 73 -4.65 6.18 -33.84
CA LEU A 73 -5.74 7.06 -34.26
C LEU A 73 -5.58 7.50 -35.73
N LEU A 74 -4.35 7.76 -36.17
CA LEU A 74 -4.06 8.12 -37.57
C LEU A 74 -4.30 6.95 -38.53
N LYS A 75 -4.05 5.71 -38.09
CA LYS A 75 -4.23 4.50 -38.93
C LYS A 75 -5.68 4.00 -38.96
N ASN A 76 -6.47 4.26 -37.91
CA ASN A 76 -7.83 3.73 -37.76
C ASN A 76 -8.87 4.87 -37.72
N GLU A 77 -9.19 5.47 -38.88
CA GLU A 77 -10.28 6.46 -39.01
C GLU A 77 -11.65 5.92 -38.53
N LEU A 78 -11.85 4.60 -38.54
CA LEU A 78 -13.14 3.94 -38.33
C LEU A 78 -13.51 3.61 -36.87
N ASN A 79 -12.60 3.74 -35.90
CA ASN A 79 -12.82 3.25 -34.52
C ASN A 79 -12.72 4.32 -33.44
N GLN A 80 -13.12 5.57 -33.71
CA GLN A 80 -13.24 6.60 -32.65
C GLN A 80 -14.13 6.16 -31.48
N LYS A 81 -15.13 5.28 -31.71
CA LYS A 81 -15.99 4.71 -30.66
C LYS A 81 -15.29 3.69 -29.75
N PHE A 82 -14.21 3.06 -30.21
CA PHE A 82 -13.41 2.08 -29.46
C PHE A 82 -11.98 2.57 -29.17
N ALA A 83 -11.68 3.83 -29.48
CA ALA A 83 -10.38 4.41 -29.19
C ALA A 83 -10.11 4.29 -27.69
N ALA A 84 -9.01 3.62 -27.34
CA ALA A 84 -8.54 3.56 -25.97
C ALA A 84 -8.44 4.99 -25.44
N LYS A 85 -9.25 5.35 -24.44
CA LYS A 85 -9.09 6.62 -23.74
C LYS A 85 -7.64 6.66 -23.24
N GLY A 86 -6.89 7.65 -23.71
CA GLY A 86 -5.52 7.85 -23.27
C GLY A 86 -5.48 8.21 -21.79
N ILE A 87 -4.40 7.84 -21.11
CA ILE A 87 -4.16 8.24 -19.72
C ILE A 87 -3.66 9.69 -19.73
N THR A 88 -4.28 10.57 -18.94
CA THR A 88 -3.75 11.91 -18.75
C THR A 88 -2.67 11.89 -17.67
N TRP A 89 -1.40 12.01 -18.08
CA TRP A 89 -0.28 12.10 -17.13
C TRP A 89 -0.09 13.54 -16.63
N LYS A 90 0.10 13.69 -15.32
CA LYS A 90 0.40 14.94 -14.64
C LYS A 90 1.69 14.77 -13.83
N PHE A 91 2.57 15.74 -13.95
CA PHE A 91 3.86 15.74 -13.25
C PHE A 91 3.86 16.80 -12.16
N ASN A 92 4.52 16.50 -11.05
CA ASN A 92 4.66 17.46 -9.95
C ASN A 92 5.40 18.74 -10.43
N PRO A 93 4.98 19.94 -9.99
CA PRO A 93 5.74 21.15 -10.24
C PRO A 93 7.17 21.01 -9.69
N PRO A 94 8.21 21.49 -10.40
CA PRO A 94 9.62 21.31 -10.00
C PRO A 94 9.95 21.77 -8.57
N ALA A 95 9.18 22.72 -8.03
CA ALA A 95 9.41 23.34 -6.72
C ALA A 95 8.34 23.00 -5.66
N SER A 96 7.38 22.10 -5.93
CA SER A 96 6.32 21.75 -4.96
C SER A 96 6.04 20.26 -4.88
N PRO A 97 6.97 19.47 -4.29
CA PRO A 97 6.72 18.05 -3.99
C PRO A 97 5.52 17.88 -3.02
N HIS A 98 5.21 18.89 -2.20
CA HIS A 98 4.16 18.83 -1.19
C HIS A 98 2.71 18.70 -1.72
N MET A 99 2.45 18.89 -3.03
CA MET A 99 1.13 18.63 -3.61
C MET A 99 0.70 17.15 -3.49
N GLY A 100 1.62 16.23 -3.16
CA GLY A 100 1.33 14.82 -2.97
C GLY A 100 1.12 14.34 -1.53
N GLY A 101 1.06 15.24 -0.55
CA GLY A 101 1.28 14.89 0.86
C GLY A 101 0.43 13.77 1.47
N ALA A 102 -0.78 13.48 0.95
CA ALA A 102 -1.61 12.38 1.43
C ALA A 102 -1.16 11.00 0.92
N TRP A 103 -0.82 10.88 -0.38
CA TRP A 103 -0.34 9.63 -0.96
C TRP A 103 1.14 9.40 -0.66
N GLU A 104 1.94 10.46 -0.56
CA GLU A 104 3.36 10.37 -0.19
C GLU A 104 3.58 9.74 1.18
N ARG A 105 2.69 10.03 2.14
CA ARG A 105 2.74 9.43 3.48
C ARG A 105 2.52 7.92 3.44
N MET A 106 1.48 7.47 2.73
CA MET A 106 1.18 6.05 2.55
C MET A 106 2.37 5.34 1.89
N VAL A 107 2.84 5.87 0.76
CA VAL A 107 3.99 5.34 0.02
C VAL A 107 5.24 5.29 0.91
N LYS A 108 5.47 6.32 1.74
CA LYS A 108 6.61 6.37 2.67
C LYS A 108 6.53 5.27 3.72
N SER A 109 5.39 5.09 4.39
CA SER A 109 5.22 4.05 5.41
C SER A 109 5.42 2.65 4.81
N VAL A 110 4.88 2.40 3.61
CA VAL A 110 5.07 1.12 2.90
C VAL A 110 6.54 0.91 2.53
N LYS A 111 7.23 1.92 1.99
CA LYS A 111 8.66 1.85 1.66
C LYS A 111 9.52 1.54 2.87
N ILE A 112 9.31 2.26 3.98
CA ILE A 112 10.08 2.04 5.22
C ILE A 112 9.88 0.62 5.73
N ALA A 113 8.62 0.15 5.76
CA ALA A 113 8.32 -1.19 6.23
C ALA A 113 8.93 -2.28 5.33
N LEU A 114 8.78 -2.17 4.01
CA LEU A 114 9.39 -3.10 3.06
C LEU A 114 10.91 -3.13 3.14
N GLN A 115 11.56 -1.96 3.20
CA GLN A 115 13.01 -1.85 3.30
C GLN A 115 13.52 -2.45 4.62
N ALA A 116 12.82 -2.24 5.73
CA ALA A 116 13.18 -2.80 7.02
C ALA A 116 12.99 -4.34 7.08
N SER A 117 12.02 -4.88 6.33
CA SER A 117 11.77 -6.32 6.23
C SER A 117 12.79 -7.03 5.35
N LEU A 118 13.11 -6.47 4.17
CA LEU A 118 14.05 -7.08 3.22
C LEU A 118 15.51 -6.79 3.57
N ARG A 119 15.82 -5.62 4.15
CA ARG A 119 17.19 -5.16 4.45
C ARG A 119 18.13 -5.37 3.24
N GLU A 120 19.19 -6.16 3.41
CA GLU A 120 20.17 -6.50 2.38
C GLU A 120 19.95 -7.92 1.81
N ALA A 121 18.76 -8.50 2.01
CA ALA A 121 18.50 -9.86 1.58
C ALA A 121 18.55 -10.01 0.05
N VAL A 122 19.24 -11.05 -0.40
CA VAL A 122 19.22 -11.49 -1.80
C VAL A 122 18.14 -12.56 -1.95
N VAL A 123 16.98 -12.16 -2.48
CA VAL A 123 15.84 -13.05 -2.69
C VAL A 123 15.71 -13.45 -4.16
N LYS A 124 15.05 -14.58 -4.42
CA LYS A 124 14.64 -14.94 -5.79
C LYS A 124 13.59 -13.96 -6.29
N GLU A 125 13.57 -13.74 -7.61
CA GLU A 125 12.59 -12.86 -8.24
C GLU A 125 11.13 -13.31 -7.99
N ASP A 126 10.88 -14.62 -8.02
CA ASP A 126 9.57 -15.22 -7.68
C ASP A 126 9.13 -14.93 -6.22
N VAL A 127 10.08 -14.96 -5.27
CA VAL A 127 9.83 -14.59 -3.87
C VAL A 127 9.46 -13.11 -3.78
N LEU A 128 10.12 -12.24 -4.54
CA LEU A 128 9.84 -10.80 -4.56
C LEU A 128 8.46 -10.51 -5.15
N HIS A 129 8.10 -11.16 -6.27
CA HIS A 129 6.78 -11.04 -6.88
C HIS A 129 5.66 -11.45 -5.91
N THR A 130 5.82 -12.62 -5.28
CA THR A 130 4.81 -13.15 -4.35
C THR A 130 4.70 -12.26 -3.11
N LEU A 131 5.84 -11.81 -2.55
CA LEU A 131 5.85 -10.89 -1.42
C LEU A 131 5.12 -9.58 -1.74
N PHE A 132 5.28 -9.02 -2.94
CA PHE A 132 4.58 -7.78 -3.29
C PHE A 132 3.07 -7.96 -3.37
N CYS A 133 2.58 -9.10 -3.85
CA CYS A 133 1.16 -9.43 -3.79
C CYS A 133 0.65 -9.51 -2.35
N GLU A 134 1.42 -10.13 -1.44
CA GLU A 134 1.05 -10.22 -0.03
C GLU A 134 1.11 -8.87 0.68
N VAL A 135 2.11 -8.05 0.38
CA VAL A 135 2.23 -6.68 0.91
C VAL A 135 1.06 -5.81 0.44
N GLU A 136 0.70 -5.92 -0.83
CA GLU A 136 -0.47 -5.24 -1.37
C GLU A 136 -1.74 -5.64 -0.62
N PHE A 137 -1.94 -6.93 -0.40
CA PHE A 137 -3.07 -7.43 0.40
C PHE A 137 -3.02 -6.87 1.83
N ILE A 138 -1.88 -6.97 2.52
CA ILE A 138 -1.68 -6.48 3.89
C ILE A 138 -2.07 -5.01 4.03
N VAL A 139 -1.53 -4.15 3.16
CA VAL A 139 -1.77 -2.71 3.24
C VAL A 139 -3.22 -2.38 2.86
N ASN A 140 -3.82 -3.13 1.95
CA ASN A 140 -5.21 -2.95 1.53
C ASN A 140 -6.24 -3.65 2.45
N SER A 141 -5.79 -4.41 3.45
CA SER A 141 -6.65 -4.96 4.51
C SER A 141 -6.78 -4.02 5.71
N ARG A 142 -6.29 -2.79 5.60
CA ARG A 142 -6.42 -1.79 6.66
C ARG A 142 -7.82 -1.15 6.67
N PRO A 143 -8.38 -0.83 7.85
CA PRO A 143 -9.59 -0.03 8.01
C PRO A 143 -9.57 1.33 7.27
N LEU A 144 -10.63 1.65 6.52
CA LEU A 144 -10.91 3.00 6.00
C LEU A 144 -11.82 3.79 6.92
N THR A 145 -12.74 3.11 7.58
CA THR A 145 -13.73 3.68 8.50
C THR A 145 -13.42 3.30 9.93
N HIS A 146 -14.22 3.83 10.85
CA HIS A 146 -14.31 3.27 12.18
C HIS A 146 -14.64 1.78 12.09
N VAL A 147 -13.97 0.97 12.90
CA VAL A 147 -14.25 -0.46 13.03
C VAL A 147 -15.18 -0.60 14.24
N SER A 148 -16.35 -1.21 14.08
CA SER A 148 -17.28 -1.39 15.20
C SER A 148 -16.94 -2.61 16.06
N VAL A 149 -17.34 -2.55 17.33
CA VAL A 149 -17.29 -3.67 18.30
C VAL A 149 -18.63 -4.39 18.43
N ASP A 150 -19.71 -3.85 17.85
CA ASP A 150 -21.01 -4.52 17.84
C ASP A 150 -20.99 -5.66 16.82
N PRO A 151 -21.27 -6.93 17.20
CA PRO A 151 -21.36 -8.04 16.27
C PRO A 151 -22.41 -7.85 15.17
N GLU A 152 -23.41 -7.02 15.42
CA GLU A 152 -24.48 -6.70 14.47
C GLU A 152 -24.12 -5.52 13.55
N ASP A 153 -23.06 -4.77 13.86
CA ASP A 153 -22.60 -3.68 13.00
C ASP A 153 -21.87 -4.22 11.76
N PRO A 154 -22.02 -3.55 10.60
CA PRO A 154 -21.36 -3.97 9.39
C PRO A 154 -19.83 -3.92 9.54
N GLU A 155 -19.16 -4.96 9.01
CA GLU A 155 -17.71 -5.07 8.93
C GLU A 155 -17.07 -3.76 8.43
N CYS A 156 -15.97 -3.35 9.04
CA CYS A 156 -15.27 -2.13 8.64
C CYS A 156 -14.91 -2.16 7.16
N LEU A 157 -15.20 -1.08 6.43
CA LEU A 157 -14.78 -0.97 5.05
C LEU A 157 -13.25 -0.91 4.94
N ILE A 158 -12.66 -1.82 4.18
CA ILE A 158 -11.23 -1.84 3.83
C ILE A 158 -11.07 -1.65 2.31
N PRO A 159 -9.90 -1.18 1.81
CA PRO A 159 -9.68 -1.08 0.36
C PRO A 159 -9.92 -2.39 -0.39
N ASN A 160 -9.57 -3.55 0.21
CA ASN A 160 -9.82 -4.86 -0.41
C ASN A 160 -11.29 -5.17 -0.67
N HIS A 161 -12.25 -4.60 0.07
CA HIS A 161 -13.68 -4.78 -0.22
C HIS A 161 -14.04 -4.29 -1.62
N PHE A 162 -13.42 -3.18 -2.05
CA PHE A 162 -13.62 -2.60 -3.38
C PHE A 162 -12.77 -3.31 -4.46
N LEU A 163 -11.59 -3.80 -4.08
CA LEU A 163 -10.62 -4.36 -5.02
C LEU A 163 -10.81 -5.85 -5.31
N MET A 164 -11.42 -6.60 -4.40
CA MET A 164 -11.51 -8.07 -4.44
C MET A 164 -12.94 -8.59 -4.41
N SER A 165 -13.93 -7.74 -4.68
CA SER A 165 -15.37 -8.09 -4.67
C SER A 165 -15.77 -8.83 -3.39
N GLY A 166 -15.41 -8.28 -2.23
CA GLY A 166 -15.88 -8.74 -0.91
C GLY A 166 -15.26 -10.02 -0.33
N HIS A 167 -14.25 -10.62 -0.96
CA HIS A 167 -13.59 -11.81 -0.39
C HIS A 167 -12.41 -11.42 0.51
N VAL A 168 -12.58 -11.54 1.82
CA VAL A 168 -11.46 -11.46 2.77
C VAL A 168 -10.74 -12.81 2.76
N ILE A 169 -9.54 -12.84 2.17
CA ILE A 169 -8.68 -14.03 2.23
C ILE A 169 -8.19 -14.19 3.68
N GLY A 170 -8.50 -15.32 4.31
CA GLY A 170 -8.00 -15.66 5.64
C GLY A 170 -6.48 -15.75 5.66
N ASN A 171 -5.89 -15.65 6.86
CA ASN A 171 -4.44 -15.76 6.99
C ASN A 171 -3.92 -17.12 6.51
N VAL A 172 -2.72 -17.11 5.92
CA VAL A 172 -2.03 -18.34 5.56
C VAL A 172 -1.75 -19.13 6.83
N PRO A 173 -2.19 -20.41 6.93
CA PRO A 173 -1.98 -21.19 8.14
C PRO A 173 -0.50 -21.54 8.31
N GLY A 174 0.02 -21.32 9.51
CA GLY A 174 1.37 -21.70 9.89
C GLY A 174 2.05 -20.68 10.80
N ASN A 175 3.09 -21.13 11.50
CA ASN A 175 4.00 -20.27 12.23
C ASN A 175 5.31 -20.20 11.46
N PHE A 176 5.73 -18.98 11.12
CA PHE A 176 6.93 -18.73 10.32
C PHE A 176 7.98 -18.02 11.18
N SER A 177 9.19 -18.58 11.23
CA SER A 177 10.29 -18.04 12.03
C SER A 177 11.46 -17.58 11.16
N ASP A 178 12.47 -16.95 11.78
CA ASP A 178 13.68 -16.53 11.06
C ASP A 178 14.47 -17.73 10.48
N ASP A 179 14.23 -18.95 10.99
CA ASP A 179 14.80 -20.16 10.41
C ASP A 179 14.28 -20.42 8.99
N ASP A 180 13.04 -20.02 8.70
CA ASP A 180 12.44 -20.21 7.37
C ASP A 180 13.11 -19.35 6.30
N LEU A 181 13.77 -18.24 6.65
CA LEU A 181 14.51 -17.38 5.71
C LEU A 181 15.66 -18.13 5.03
N HIS A 182 16.22 -19.14 5.70
CA HIS A 182 17.37 -19.90 5.22
C HIS A 182 16.96 -21.24 4.56
N ARG A 183 15.66 -21.55 4.50
CA ARG A 183 15.16 -22.83 4.01
C ARG A 183 15.01 -22.86 2.49
N ARG A 184 15.11 -24.08 1.94
CA ARG A 184 14.79 -24.36 0.53
C ARG A 184 13.32 -24.08 0.17
N CYS A 185 12.43 -24.12 1.17
CA CYS A 185 11.00 -23.94 1.01
C CYS A 185 10.64 -22.45 0.82
N GLN A 186 10.71 -21.97 -0.41
CA GLN A 186 10.64 -20.53 -0.73
C GLN A 186 9.31 -19.87 -0.38
N TRP A 187 8.19 -20.60 -0.38
CA TRP A 187 6.91 -20.00 0.02
C TRP A 187 6.91 -19.63 1.51
N LYS A 188 7.61 -20.37 2.38
CA LYS A 188 7.77 -20.01 3.79
C LYS A 188 8.67 -18.78 3.99
N VAL A 189 9.65 -18.60 3.10
CA VAL A 189 10.47 -17.37 3.05
C VAL A 189 9.58 -16.17 2.77
N VAL A 190 8.66 -16.28 1.80
CA VAL A 190 7.66 -15.23 1.52
C VAL A 190 6.82 -14.94 2.76
N GLN A 191 6.26 -15.97 3.40
CA GLN A 191 5.44 -15.79 4.60
C GLN A 191 6.21 -15.10 5.72
N ARG A 192 7.46 -15.47 5.96
CA ARG A 192 8.26 -14.80 6.99
C ARG A 192 8.49 -13.33 6.68
N TYR A 193 8.83 -12.98 5.44
CA TYR A 193 8.96 -11.58 5.04
C TYR A 193 7.66 -10.80 5.16
N SER A 194 6.53 -11.43 4.87
CA SER A 194 5.21 -10.83 5.03
C SER A 194 4.84 -10.60 6.50
N ASP A 195 5.24 -11.49 7.43
CA ASP A 195 5.10 -11.25 8.87
C ASP A 195 5.96 -10.08 9.34
N MET A 196 7.23 -10.04 8.92
CA MET A 196 8.12 -8.91 9.21
C MET A 196 7.55 -7.60 8.65
N MET A 197 7.01 -7.65 7.43
CA MET A 197 6.32 -6.52 6.80
C MET A 197 5.12 -6.07 7.62
N TRP A 198 4.27 -6.98 8.06
CA TRP A 198 3.10 -6.67 8.89
C TRP A 198 3.48 -5.97 10.19
N SER A 199 4.37 -6.58 10.98
CA SER A 199 4.79 -5.99 12.26
C SER A 199 5.39 -4.60 12.07
N ARG A 200 6.14 -4.39 10.98
CA ARG A 200 6.71 -3.07 10.68
C ARG A 200 5.66 -2.10 10.15
N TRP A 201 4.77 -2.55 9.29
CA TRP A 201 3.67 -1.77 8.72
C TRP A 201 2.79 -1.18 9.81
N VAL A 202 2.34 -2.00 10.76
CA VAL A 202 1.50 -1.55 11.89
C VAL A 202 2.23 -0.46 12.69
N LYS A 203 3.53 -0.65 12.96
CA LYS A 203 4.37 0.32 13.69
C LYS A 203 4.55 1.65 12.95
N GLU A 204 4.68 1.63 11.62
CA GLU A 204 4.86 2.84 10.81
C GLU A 204 3.54 3.53 10.46
N TYR A 205 2.45 2.79 10.36
CA TYR A 205 1.15 3.30 9.91
C TYR A 205 0.29 3.84 11.05
N LEU A 206 0.17 3.12 12.17
CA LEU A 206 -0.71 3.53 13.27
C LEU A 206 -0.41 4.94 13.80
N PRO A 207 0.85 5.37 13.97
CA PRO A 207 1.14 6.74 14.39
C PRO A 207 0.64 7.80 13.40
N THR A 208 0.43 7.45 12.13
CA THR A 208 -0.12 8.37 11.12
C THR A 208 -1.62 8.55 11.24
N LEU A 209 -2.35 7.62 11.89
CA LEU A 209 -3.77 7.73 12.19
C LEU A 209 -4.02 8.67 13.37
N SER A 210 -3.17 8.60 14.40
CA SER A 210 -3.34 9.34 15.66
C SER A 210 -2.78 10.77 15.64
N ARG A 211 -2.15 11.21 14.54
CA ARG A 211 -1.42 12.48 14.52
C ARG A 211 -2.39 13.67 14.50
N ARG A 212 -2.47 14.36 15.65
CA ARG A 212 -3.17 15.63 15.87
C ARG A 212 -2.85 16.62 14.76
N THR A 213 -3.87 17.01 14.00
CA THR A 213 -3.71 17.83 12.80
C THR A 213 -3.31 19.27 13.13
N LYS A 214 -3.53 19.74 14.36
CA LYS A 214 -3.11 21.07 14.83
C LYS A 214 -2.83 21.01 16.35
N TRP A 215 -1.64 21.41 16.79
CA TRP A 215 -1.33 21.63 18.21
C TRP A 215 -2.27 22.64 18.88
N PHE A 216 -2.98 23.44 18.08
CA PHE A 216 -3.87 24.53 18.49
C PHE A 216 -5.36 24.16 18.53
N GLN A 217 -5.75 22.90 18.33
CA GLN A 217 -7.14 22.47 18.45
C GLN A 217 -7.32 21.56 19.66
N THR A 218 -8.10 22.03 20.62
CA THR A 218 -8.59 21.24 21.75
C THR A 218 -9.37 20.06 21.19
N THR A 219 -8.79 18.87 21.29
CA THR A 219 -9.47 17.64 20.87
C THR A 219 -10.22 17.09 22.07
N THR A 220 -11.46 16.62 21.88
CA THR A 220 -12.20 15.95 22.95
C THR A 220 -11.35 14.79 23.49
N PRO A 221 -11.05 14.76 24.80
CA PRO A 221 -10.36 13.63 25.38
C PRO A 221 -11.13 12.34 25.09
N ILE A 222 -10.41 11.24 24.91
CA ILE A 222 -11.03 9.93 24.77
C ILE A 222 -11.95 9.67 25.98
N GLN A 223 -13.09 9.05 25.75
CA GLN A 223 -14.10 8.79 26.80
C GLN A 223 -14.23 7.29 27.06
N VAL A 224 -14.71 6.93 28.25
CA VAL A 224 -15.12 5.55 28.53
C VAL A 224 -16.20 5.18 27.53
N GLY A 225 -16.10 3.99 26.94
CA GLY A 225 -16.96 3.52 25.85
C GLY A 225 -16.44 3.82 24.45
N ALA A 226 -15.41 4.65 24.29
CA ALA A 226 -14.80 4.92 22.99
C ALA A 226 -14.12 3.66 22.43
N VAL A 227 -14.27 3.42 21.13
CA VAL A 227 -13.63 2.30 20.44
C VAL A 227 -12.28 2.75 19.90
N VAL A 228 -11.28 1.89 20.06
CA VAL A 228 -9.90 2.13 19.63
C VAL A 228 -9.35 0.92 18.89
N VAL A 229 -8.49 1.19 17.91
CA VAL A 229 -7.67 0.16 17.27
C VAL A 229 -6.51 -0.18 18.21
N VAL A 230 -6.35 -1.46 18.51
CA VAL A 230 -5.28 -1.97 19.36
C VAL A 230 -4.05 -2.27 18.51
N ALA A 231 -2.94 -1.64 18.87
CA ALA A 231 -1.65 -1.87 18.26
C ALA A 231 -1.04 -3.19 18.79
N ASP A 232 -1.49 -4.32 18.29
CA ASP A 232 -0.87 -5.61 18.60
C ASP A 232 0.21 -5.96 17.55
N LYS A 233 1.47 -5.88 17.97
CA LYS A 233 2.64 -6.20 17.12
C LYS A 233 2.85 -7.70 16.94
N ASP A 234 2.33 -8.50 17.87
CA ASP A 234 2.49 -9.96 17.95
C ASP A 234 1.19 -10.67 17.48
N GLY A 235 0.14 -9.88 17.21
CA GLY A 235 -1.13 -10.34 16.69
C GLY A 235 -1.02 -10.91 15.27
N PRO A 236 -1.98 -11.76 14.87
CA PRO A 236 -1.98 -12.38 13.56
C PRO A 236 -1.98 -11.32 12.46
N ARG A 237 -1.30 -11.63 11.34
CA ARG A 237 -1.26 -10.78 10.14
C ARG A 237 -2.68 -10.35 9.73
N ASN A 238 -2.82 -9.16 9.16
CA ASN A 238 -4.11 -8.63 8.66
C ASN A 238 -5.19 -8.44 9.74
N SER A 239 -4.88 -8.63 11.02
CA SER A 239 -5.82 -8.43 12.11
C SER A 239 -5.72 -7.01 12.63
N TRP A 240 -6.86 -6.33 12.74
CA TRP A 240 -6.95 -5.01 13.34
C TRP A 240 -7.81 -5.10 14.60
N PRO A 241 -7.27 -5.66 15.70
CA PRO A 241 -8.05 -5.88 16.91
C PRO A 241 -8.58 -4.56 17.45
N LEU A 242 -9.80 -4.62 17.98
CA LEU A 242 -10.44 -3.48 18.62
C LEU A 242 -10.48 -3.66 20.12
N GLY A 243 -10.41 -2.52 20.80
CA GLY A 243 -10.66 -2.41 22.22
C GLY A 243 -11.71 -1.33 22.45
N GLN A 244 -12.50 -1.49 23.50
CA GLN A 244 -13.33 -0.44 24.02
C GLN A 244 -12.68 0.12 25.28
N VAL A 245 -12.60 1.44 25.41
CA VAL A 245 -12.04 2.07 26.60
C VAL A 245 -12.96 1.79 27.79
N VAL A 246 -12.54 0.92 28.70
CA VAL A 246 -13.29 0.59 29.92
C VAL A 246 -12.96 1.54 31.07
N LYS A 247 -11.77 2.15 31.04
CA LYS A 247 -11.33 3.03 32.12
C LYS A 247 -10.33 4.08 31.64
N ILE A 248 -10.47 5.27 32.22
CA ILE A 248 -9.61 6.44 31.98
C ILE A 248 -8.84 6.80 33.24
N TYR A 249 -7.57 7.15 33.06
CA TYR A 249 -6.67 7.68 34.07
C TYR A 249 -6.21 9.07 33.64
N ALA A 250 -6.43 10.08 34.48
CA ALA A 250 -5.95 11.42 34.24
C ALA A 250 -4.46 11.53 34.65
N GLY A 251 -3.61 11.96 33.73
CA GLY A 251 -2.22 12.33 33.97
C GLY A 251 -2.11 13.70 34.64
N ARG A 252 -0.97 13.94 35.31
CA ARG A 252 -0.69 15.23 36.00
C ARG A 252 -0.57 16.42 35.03
N ASP A 253 -0.34 16.15 33.75
CA ASP A 253 -0.22 17.12 32.66
C ASP A 253 -1.54 17.34 31.90
N GLY A 254 -2.66 16.81 32.41
CA GLY A 254 -3.96 16.86 31.74
C GLY A 254 -4.07 15.92 30.53
N GLN A 255 -3.05 15.11 30.24
CA GLN A 255 -3.15 14.05 29.24
C GLN A 255 -3.83 12.82 29.83
N VAL A 256 -4.63 12.14 29.01
CA VAL A 256 -5.41 10.98 29.42
C VAL A 256 -4.69 9.71 28.99
N SER A 257 -4.47 8.77 29.92
CA SER A 257 -4.13 7.38 29.61
C SER A 257 -5.35 6.49 29.87
N TRP A 258 -5.47 5.37 29.18
CA TRP A 258 -6.67 4.54 29.25
C TRP A 258 -6.34 3.05 29.20
N ARG A 259 -7.27 2.25 29.72
CA ARG A 259 -7.25 0.78 29.66
C ARG A 259 -8.42 0.31 28.80
N ILE A 260 -8.10 -0.59 27.89
CA ILE A 260 -9.04 -1.40 27.10
C ILE A 260 -9.27 -2.74 27.79
#